data_AF-A0A7R9UHA5-F1
#
_entry.id   AF-A0A7R9UHA5-F1
#
_cell.length_a   1.000
_cell.length_b   1.000
_cell.length_c   1.000
_cell.angle_alpha   90.00
_cell.angle_beta   90.00
_cell.angle_gamma   90.00
#
_symmetry.space_group_name_H-M   'P 1'
#
loop_
_entity.id
_entity.type
_entity.pdbx_description
1 polymer ?
#
loop_
_entity_poly.entity_id
_entity_poly.type
_entity_poly.pdbx_seq_one_letter_code
_entity_poly.pdbx_strand_id
1 'polypeptide(L)'
;QMQGFPFFEKPMRISFARAKSDVISKRDGTFKPREKRPREEPPAPVPAAPAPGVAENGGDDGPEAKRRQTEAAAAAAAAGPSVPSNTLFAEGLPEDCNEMILGMLFQQYNGYQEVRMVPGKTGIAFVDFETEVQAGIALQGLNGFKLTPTDTMRLSYRR
;
A
#
# COMPACT_ATOMS: atom_id res chain seq x y z
N GLN A 1 31.77 -6.24 1.47
CA GLN A 1 31.21 -5.85 2.79
C GLN A 1 30.25 -4.70 2.54
N MET A 2 29.03 -4.73 3.09
CA MET A 2 28.00 -3.71 2.81
C MET A 2 27.96 -2.56 3.82
N GLN A 3 28.70 -2.68 4.93
CA GLN A 3 28.84 -1.61 5.92
C GLN A 3 29.60 -0.43 5.33
N GLY A 4 29.04 0.77 5.42
CA GLY A 4 29.59 1.99 4.87
C GLY A 4 29.40 2.14 3.35
N PHE A 5 28.71 1.22 2.68
CA PHE A 5 28.45 1.32 1.24
C PHE A 5 27.62 2.59 0.94
N PRO A 6 28.08 3.48 0.05
CA PRO A 6 27.32 4.69 -0.29
C PRO A 6 25.99 4.33 -0.96
N PHE A 7 24.89 4.73 -0.33
CA PHE A 7 23.54 4.57 -0.86
C PHE A 7 22.85 5.93 -0.83
N PHE A 8 22.54 6.47 -2.01
CA PHE A 8 22.08 7.85 -2.18
C PHE A 8 22.96 8.84 -1.40
N GLU A 9 24.28 8.76 -1.63
CA GLU A 9 25.29 9.65 -1.05
C GLU A 9 25.41 9.59 0.49
N LYS A 10 24.70 8.66 1.14
CA LYS A 10 24.79 8.39 2.58
C LYS A 10 25.41 7.02 2.83
N PRO A 11 26.38 6.89 3.76
CA PRO A 11 26.98 5.60 4.08
C PRO A 11 25.96 4.68 4.77
N MET A 12 25.75 3.49 4.20
CA MET A 12 24.83 2.48 4.72
C MET A 12 25.33 1.89 6.05
N ARG A 13 24.49 1.84 7.08
CA ARG A 13 24.80 1.18 8.37
C ARG A 13 23.91 -0.05 8.55
N ILE A 14 24.54 -1.18 8.83
CA ILE A 14 23.88 -2.48 8.95
C ILE A 14 24.08 -3.01 10.37
N SER A 15 23.02 -3.54 10.98
CA SER A 15 23.02 -4.18 12.29
C SER A 15 22.01 -5.33 12.30
N PHE A 16 22.26 -6.35 13.12
CA PHE A 16 21.28 -7.43 13.31
C PHE A 16 19.97 -6.90 13.91
N ALA A 17 18.86 -7.46 13.45
CA ALA A 17 17.56 -7.22 14.06
C ALA A 17 17.53 -7.84 15.46
N ARG A 18 16.80 -7.20 16.39
CA ARG A 18 16.66 -7.67 17.78
C ARG A 18 15.81 -8.93 17.93
N ALA A 19 15.00 -9.25 16.91
CA ALA A 19 14.13 -10.42 16.88
C ALA A 19 14.01 -10.93 15.44
N LYS A 20 13.59 -12.18 15.27
CA LYS A 20 13.27 -12.75 13.96
C LYS A 20 12.15 -11.94 13.29
N SER A 21 12.21 -11.83 11.97
CA SER A 21 11.09 -11.29 11.20
C SER A 21 9.92 -12.29 11.16
N ASP A 22 8.73 -11.78 10.92
CA ASP A 22 7.52 -12.61 10.86
C ASP A 22 7.56 -13.60 9.70
N VAL A 23 8.19 -13.23 8.57
CA VAL A 23 8.36 -14.11 7.40
C VAL A 23 9.20 -15.34 7.76
N ILE A 24 10.31 -15.13 8.47
CA ILE A 24 11.17 -16.23 8.95
C ILE A 24 10.44 -17.06 10.01
N SER A 25 9.75 -16.40 10.93
CA SER A 25 9.00 -17.09 12.00
C SER A 25 7.84 -17.95 11.46
N LYS A 26 7.18 -17.52 10.38
CA LYS A 26 6.14 -18.30 9.69
C LYS A 26 6.72 -19.52 8.99
N ARG A 27 7.89 -19.37 8.34
CA ARG A 27 8.59 -20.48 7.69
C ARG A 27 9.10 -21.51 8.70
N ASP A 28 9.61 -21.06 9.84
CA ASP A 28 10.11 -21.92 10.93
C ASP A 28 8.98 -22.56 11.76
N GLY A 29 7.72 -22.22 11.51
CA GLY A 29 6.57 -22.72 12.28
C GLY A 29 6.47 -22.16 13.70
N THR A 30 7.34 -21.20 14.09
CA THR A 30 7.38 -20.59 15.42
C THR A 30 6.59 -19.28 15.50
N PHE A 31 5.81 -18.94 14.47
CA PHE A 31 5.05 -17.70 14.42
C PHE A 31 3.98 -17.68 15.51
N LYS A 32 4.15 -16.80 16.48
CA LYS A 32 3.11 -16.44 17.44
C LYS A 32 2.48 -15.14 16.96
N PRO A 33 1.19 -15.14 16.59
CA PRO A 33 0.46 -13.91 16.33
C PRO A 33 0.63 -13.00 17.55
N ARG A 34 1.27 -11.85 17.36
CA ARG A 34 1.34 -10.85 18.43
C ARG A 34 -0.10 -10.43 18.70
N GLU A 35 -0.58 -10.71 19.89
CA GLU A 35 -1.86 -10.17 20.35
C GLU A 35 -1.81 -8.67 20.13
N LYS A 36 -2.82 -8.14 19.42
CA LYS A 36 -3.01 -6.70 19.31
C LYS A 36 -3.08 -6.20 20.75
N ARG A 37 -2.03 -5.51 21.22
CA ARG A 37 -2.14 -4.78 22.47
C ARG A 37 -3.43 -3.99 22.38
N PRO A 38 -4.34 -4.07 23.36
CA PRO A 38 -5.44 -3.13 23.45
C PRO A 38 -4.83 -1.76 23.28
N ARG A 39 -5.30 -1.03 22.28
CA ARG A 39 -4.94 0.37 22.14
C ARG A 39 -5.50 1.04 23.38
N GLU A 40 -4.65 1.23 24.39
CA GLU A 40 -4.96 2.16 25.48
C GLU A 40 -5.33 3.48 24.80
N GLU A 41 -6.58 3.87 25.00
CA GLU A 41 -7.06 5.18 24.63
C GLU A 41 -6.12 6.21 25.26
N PRO A 42 -5.66 7.22 24.51
CA PRO A 42 -4.83 8.27 25.10
C PRO A 42 -5.64 8.96 26.21
N PRO A 43 -5.13 9.04 27.45
CA PRO A 43 -5.80 9.82 28.48
C PRO A 43 -5.84 11.30 28.07
N ALA A 44 -6.97 11.96 28.40
CA ALA A 44 -7.28 13.36 28.15
C ALA A 44 -6.16 14.34 28.59
N PRO A 45 -6.10 15.57 28.01
CA PRO A 45 -4.97 16.48 28.17
C PRO A 45 -4.95 17.10 29.56
N VAL A 46 -3.78 17.07 30.22
CA VAL A 46 -3.49 17.85 31.44
C VAL A 46 -2.38 18.89 31.15
N PRO A 47 -2.42 20.11 31.73
CA PRO A 47 -1.67 21.28 31.26
C PRO A 47 -0.26 21.47 31.87
N ALA A 48 0.63 22.11 31.08
CA ALA A 48 1.82 22.96 31.38
C ALA A 48 2.85 22.51 32.46
N ALA A 49 4.09 22.13 32.09
CA ALA A 49 5.33 22.95 31.91
C ALA A 49 6.38 22.64 33.02
N PRO A 50 7.71 22.95 32.93
CA PRO A 50 8.41 23.86 32.00
C PRO A 50 9.69 23.31 31.30
N ALA A 51 10.12 24.05 30.26
CA ALA A 51 11.45 23.99 29.66
C ALA A 51 12.49 24.82 30.46
N PRO A 52 13.79 24.68 30.15
CA PRO A 52 14.52 25.74 29.42
C PRO A 52 15.37 25.11 28.28
N GLY A 53 15.43 25.63 27.04
CA GLY A 53 15.92 26.96 26.60
C GLY A 53 17.46 26.94 26.59
N VAL A 54 18.23 27.11 25.50
CA VAL A 54 18.26 28.14 24.44
C VAL A 54 19.22 27.68 23.31
N ALA A 55 18.81 27.70 22.02
CA ALA A 55 19.16 28.68 20.94
C ALA A 55 20.66 28.67 20.50
N GLU A 56 21.04 28.78 19.22
CA GLU A 56 20.63 29.84 18.28
C GLU A 56 21.05 29.60 16.80
N ASN A 57 20.15 30.00 15.86
CA ASN A 57 20.24 30.55 14.47
C ASN A 57 21.23 30.02 13.40
N GLY A 58 20.94 30.07 12.09
CA GLY A 58 19.84 30.65 11.31
C GLY A 58 20.21 30.79 9.80
N GLY A 59 19.20 31.00 8.93
CA GLY A 59 19.29 31.36 7.49
C GLY A 59 18.78 30.26 6.55
N ASP A 60 17.51 30.25 6.10
CA ASP A 60 16.83 31.09 5.07
C ASP A 60 17.20 30.69 3.62
N ASP A 61 16.28 30.01 2.91
CA ASP A 61 15.75 30.35 1.55
C ASP A 61 14.86 29.20 0.99
N GLY A 62 13.63 29.50 0.56
CA GLY A 62 12.92 28.78 -0.53
C GLY A 62 12.08 27.50 -0.24
N PRO A 63 10.75 27.49 -0.49
CA PRO A 63 9.86 26.35 -0.20
C PRO A 63 9.41 25.60 -1.47
N GLU A 64 10.04 24.49 -1.89
CA GLU A 64 9.53 23.76 -3.08
C GLU A 64 9.81 22.25 -3.17
N ALA A 65 9.59 21.46 -2.12
CA ALA A 65 9.76 20.00 -2.26
C ALA A 65 8.90 19.11 -1.34
N LYS A 66 7.79 19.62 -0.80
CA LYS A 66 6.97 18.85 0.17
C LYS A 66 5.52 18.66 -0.23
N ARG A 67 5.28 18.29 -1.49
CA ARG A 67 3.92 17.93 -1.97
C ARG A 67 3.81 16.66 -2.81
N ARG A 68 4.87 15.85 -2.97
CA ARG A 68 4.83 14.74 -3.94
C ARG A 68 5.19 13.35 -3.40
N GLN A 69 5.23 13.18 -2.08
CA GLN A 69 5.56 11.88 -1.44
C GLN A 69 4.65 11.49 -0.26
N THR A 70 3.44 12.03 -0.19
CA THR A 70 2.45 11.64 0.85
C THR A 70 1.22 10.93 0.31
N GLU A 71 1.08 10.74 -1.01
CA GLU A 71 -0.15 10.15 -1.58
C GLU A 71 -0.04 8.66 -1.93
N ALA A 72 1.17 8.09 -2.08
CA ALA A 72 1.34 6.67 -2.40
C ALA A 72 1.12 5.73 -1.20
N ALA A 73 1.29 6.22 0.05
CA ALA A 73 1.10 5.42 1.25
C ALA A 73 -0.33 5.52 1.85
N ALA A 74 -1.11 6.54 1.46
CA ALA A 74 -2.48 6.72 1.94
C ALA A 74 -3.50 5.82 1.21
N ALA A 75 -3.22 5.44 -0.05
CA ALA A 75 -4.12 4.61 -0.85
C ALA A 75 -4.17 3.13 -0.39
N ALA A 76 -3.15 2.63 0.30
CA ALA A 76 -3.14 1.28 0.85
C ALA A 76 -3.98 1.14 2.14
N ALA A 77 -4.39 2.26 2.75
CA ALA A 77 -5.17 2.28 4.00
C ALA A 77 -6.69 2.45 3.79
N ALA A 78 -7.14 2.73 2.56
CA ALA A 78 -8.57 2.85 2.24
C ALA A 78 -9.26 1.50 1.96
N ALA A 79 -8.47 0.44 1.70
CA ALA A 79 -8.96 -0.93 1.75
C ALA A 79 -9.08 -1.35 3.23
N GLY A 80 -10.16 -0.92 3.89
CA GLY A 80 -10.61 -1.58 5.13
C GLY A 80 -10.71 -3.10 4.90
N PRO A 81 -10.64 -3.94 5.94
CA PRO A 81 -10.60 -5.40 5.80
C PRO A 81 -11.86 -5.89 5.10
N SER A 82 -11.80 -5.95 3.78
CA SER A 82 -12.82 -6.56 2.94
C SER A 82 -12.61 -8.06 3.06
N VAL A 83 -13.72 -8.78 3.23
CA VAL A 83 -13.69 -10.24 3.28
C VAL A 83 -13.08 -10.71 1.96
N PRO A 84 -12.12 -11.65 1.98
CA PRO A 84 -11.58 -12.23 0.76
C PRO A 84 -12.71 -12.67 -0.17
N SER A 85 -12.58 -12.29 -1.44
CA SER A 85 -13.55 -12.60 -2.48
C SER A 85 -12.80 -12.99 -3.74
N ASN A 86 -13.43 -13.81 -4.57
CA ASN A 86 -12.93 -14.16 -5.89
C ASN A 86 -13.23 -13.05 -6.93
N THR A 87 -14.04 -12.05 -6.58
CA THR A 87 -14.27 -10.87 -7.43
C THR A 87 -13.49 -9.67 -6.92
N LEU A 88 -12.74 -9.03 -7.82
CA LEU A 88 -12.07 -7.75 -7.56
C LEU A 88 -12.89 -6.58 -8.12
N PHE A 89 -12.96 -5.52 -7.34
CA PHE A 89 -13.45 -4.22 -7.74
C PHE A 89 -12.27 -3.35 -8.16
N ALA A 90 -12.27 -2.91 -9.42
CA ALA A 90 -11.28 -2.01 -9.98
C ALA A 90 -11.86 -0.59 -10.11
N GLU A 91 -11.14 0.38 -9.58
CA GLU A 91 -11.48 1.81 -9.59
C GLU A 91 -10.30 2.65 -10.08
N GLY A 92 -10.58 3.87 -10.57
CA GLY A 92 -9.54 4.77 -11.09
C GLY A 92 -9.06 4.37 -12.48
N LEU A 93 -9.94 3.77 -13.30
CA LEU A 93 -9.64 3.44 -14.68
C LEU A 93 -9.84 4.68 -15.59
N PRO A 94 -8.97 4.91 -16.58
CA PRO A 94 -9.19 5.94 -17.59
C PRO A 94 -10.35 5.59 -18.54
N GLU A 95 -10.90 6.59 -19.24
CA GLU A 95 -12.02 6.39 -20.19
C GLU A 95 -11.64 5.47 -21.37
N ASP A 96 -10.38 5.49 -21.77
CA ASP A 96 -9.85 4.62 -22.84
C ASP A 96 -9.67 3.16 -22.37
N CYS A 97 -9.73 2.90 -21.07
CA CYS A 97 -9.51 1.56 -20.53
C CYS A 97 -10.80 0.73 -20.66
N ASN A 98 -10.78 -0.24 -21.56
CA ASN A 98 -11.90 -1.11 -21.85
C ASN A 98 -11.68 -2.54 -21.31
N GLU A 99 -12.71 -3.38 -21.46
CA GLU A 99 -12.69 -4.79 -21.08
C GLU A 99 -11.52 -5.55 -21.70
N MET A 100 -11.17 -5.24 -22.96
CA MET A 100 -10.09 -5.91 -23.68
C MET A 100 -8.72 -5.63 -23.04
N ILE A 101 -8.42 -4.37 -22.71
CA ILE A 101 -7.15 -3.98 -22.05
C ILE A 101 -7.07 -4.58 -20.66
N LEU A 102 -8.17 -4.54 -19.90
CA LEU A 102 -8.22 -5.14 -18.57
C LEU A 102 -8.07 -6.65 -18.64
N GLY A 103 -8.76 -7.31 -19.58
CA GLY A 103 -8.63 -8.74 -19.82
C GLY A 103 -7.19 -9.13 -20.15
N MET A 104 -6.51 -8.36 -21.01
CA MET A 104 -5.08 -8.58 -21.30
C MET A 104 -4.18 -8.39 -20.09
N LEU A 105 -4.53 -7.47 -19.18
CA LEU A 105 -3.79 -7.24 -17.95
C LEU A 105 -4.06 -8.35 -16.92
N PHE A 106 -5.29 -8.84 -16.78
CA PHE A 106 -5.65 -9.82 -15.75
C PHE A 106 -5.41 -11.27 -16.17
N GLN A 107 -5.43 -11.60 -17.46
CA GLN A 107 -5.14 -12.96 -17.96
C GLN A 107 -3.73 -13.45 -17.63
N GLN A 108 -2.79 -12.56 -17.28
CA GLN A 108 -1.45 -12.94 -16.83
C GLN A 108 -1.47 -13.66 -15.46
N TYR A 109 -2.57 -13.51 -14.72
CA TYR A 109 -2.81 -14.17 -13.45
C TYR A 109 -3.69 -15.40 -13.67
N ASN A 110 -3.26 -16.53 -13.10
CA ASN A 110 -4.00 -17.78 -13.20
C ASN A 110 -5.40 -17.66 -12.60
N GLY A 111 -6.38 -18.31 -13.23
CA GLY A 111 -7.77 -18.34 -12.78
C GLY A 111 -8.57 -17.07 -13.09
N TYR A 112 -8.08 -16.19 -13.96
CA TYR A 112 -8.89 -15.13 -14.57
C TYR A 112 -10.10 -15.73 -15.30
N GLN A 113 -11.29 -15.17 -15.07
CA GLN A 113 -12.54 -15.59 -15.71
C GLN A 113 -13.04 -14.53 -16.70
N GLU A 114 -13.47 -13.38 -16.18
CA GLU A 114 -14.14 -12.34 -16.98
C GLU A 114 -13.93 -10.96 -16.35
N VAL A 115 -13.88 -9.92 -17.17
CA VAL A 115 -14.01 -8.53 -16.73
C VAL A 115 -15.40 -8.03 -17.10
N ARG A 116 -16.10 -7.43 -16.15
CA ARG A 116 -17.37 -6.74 -16.37
C ARG A 116 -17.24 -5.25 -16.12
N MET A 117 -17.41 -4.46 -17.16
CA MET A 117 -17.52 -3.01 -17.02
C MET A 117 -18.93 -2.60 -16.58
N VAL A 118 -19.05 -1.53 -15.80
CA VAL A 118 -20.36 -1.03 -15.34
C VAL A 118 -20.92 -0.05 -16.37
N PRO A 119 -22.04 -0.37 -17.05
CA PRO A 119 -22.66 0.57 -17.98
C PRO A 119 -23.14 1.82 -17.22
N GLY A 120 -22.79 3.00 -17.73
CA GLY A 120 -23.16 4.29 -17.13
C GLY A 120 -22.20 4.82 -16.05
N LYS A 121 -21.14 4.08 -15.70
CA LYS A 121 -20.06 4.57 -14.83
C LYS A 121 -18.70 4.29 -15.46
N THR A 122 -18.05 5.34 -15.98
CA THR A 122 -16.67 5.26 -16.43
C THR A 122 -15.74 5.14 -15.22
N GLY A 123 -14.62 4.46 -15.41
CA GLY A 123 -13.59 4.34 -14.37
C GLY A 123 -13.77 3.20 -13.36
N ILE A 124 -14.75 2.32 -13.56
CA ILE A 124 -15.06 1.21 -12.65
C ILE A 124 -15.27 -0.09 -13.43
N ALA A 125 -14.65 -1.18 -12.96
CA ALA A 125 -14.87 -2.52 -13.48
C ALA A 125 -14.88 -3.57 -12.36
N PHE A 126 -15.48 -4.71 -12.63
CA PHE A 126 -15.40 -5.92 -11.81
C PHE A 126 -14.59 -6.97 -12.56
N VAL A 127 -13.74 -7.70 -11.84
CA VAL A 127 -12.92 -8.76 -12.41
C VAL A 127 -13.17 -10.02 -11.61
N ASP A 128 -13.71 -11.04 -12.26
CA ASP A 128 -13.98 -12.33 -11.64
C ASP A 128 -12.80 -13.28 -11.82
N PHE A 129 -12.46 -13.97 -10.73
CA PHE A 129 -11.50 -15.07 -10.69
C PHE A 129 -12.19 -16.35 -10.23
N GLU A 130 -11.53 -17.47 -10.51
CA GLU A 130 -11.95 -18.79 -10.04
C GLU A 130 -11.86 -18.92 -8.52
N THR A 131 -10.80 -18.39 -7.91
CA THR A 131 -10.57 -18.49 -6.46
C THR A 131 -10.17 -17.15 -5.83
N GLU A 132 -10.50 -16.98 -4.54
CA GLU A 132 -10.09 -15.80 -3.76
C GLU A 132 -8.55 -15.67 -3.62
N VAL A 133 -7.84 -16.79 -3.65
CA VAL A 133 -6.38 -16.82 -3.54
C VAL A 133 -5.76 -16.19 -4.79
N GLN A 134 -6.24 -16.58 -5.98
CA GLN A 134 -5.80 -16.00 -7.25
C GLN A 134 -6.17 -14.52 -7.36
N ALA A 135 -7.40 -14.16 -6.97
CA ALA A 135 -7.83 -12.77 -6.89
C ALA A 135 -6.91 -11.95 -5.97
N GLY A 136 -6.52 -12.51 -4.81
CA GLY A 136 -5.59 -11.86 -3.89
C GLY A 136 -4.18 -11.64 -4.46
N ILE A 137 -3.68 -12.56 -5.28
CA ILE A 137 -2.40 -12.40 -5.97
C ILE A 137 -2.48 -11.27 -6.99
N ALA A 138 -3.53 -11.25 -7.82
CA ALA A 138 -3.75 -10.20 -8.81
C ALA A 138 -3.94 -8.83 -8.15
N LEU A 139 -4.71 -8.77 -7.06
CA LEU A 139 -4.87 -7.58 -6.22
C LEU A 139 -3.50 -7.05 -5.76
N GLN A 140 -2.65 -7.89 -5.19
CA GLN A 140 -1.35 -7.45 -4.69
C GLN A 140 -0.38 -7.02 -5.80
N GLY A 141 -0.46 -7.64 -6.98
CA GLY A 141 0.41 -7.33 -8.11
C GLY A 141 0.00 -6.07 -8.89
N LEU A 142 -1.30 -5.80 -8.98
CA LEU A 142 -1.86 -4.73 -9.83
C LEU A 142 -2.48 -3.57 -9.06
N ASN A 143 -2.61 -3.64 -7.73
CA ASN A 143 -3.12 -2.52 -6.95
C ASN A 143 -2.11 -1.36 -6.94
N GLY A 144 -2.55 -0.18 -7.37
CA GLY A 144 -1.68 0.98 -7.57
C GLY A 144 -0.96 0.96 -8.93
N PHE A 145 -1.34 0.07 -9.85
CA PHE A 145 -0.79 0.05 -11.20
C PHE A 145 -1.23 1.29 -11.99
N LYS A 146 -0.28 1.95 -12.64
CA LYS A 146 -0.56 3.14 -13.46
C LYS A 146 -0.94 2.70 -14.87
N LEU A 147 -2.20 2.87 -15.22
CA LEU A 147 -2.69 2.62 -16.59
C LEU A 147 -2.26 3.73 -17.53
N THR A 148 -2.32 4.98 -17.06
CA THR A 148 -1.83 6.17 -17.75
C THR A 148 -0.91 6.95 -16.81
N PRO A 149 -0.14 7.94 -17.30
CA PRO A 149 0.71 8.77 -16.44
C PRO A 149 -0.05 9.49 -15.31
N THR A 150 -1.33 9.78 -15.54
CA THR A 150 -2.26 10.45 -14.63
C THR A 150 -3.09 9.48 -13.79
N ASP A 151 -3.57 8.38 -14.37
CA ASP A 151 -4.58 7.52 -13.75
C ASP A 151 -3.97 6.24 -13.20
N THR A 152 -4.25 6.01 -11.92
CA THR A 152 -3.74 4.85 -11.16
C THR A 152 -4.91 3.96 -10.79
N MET A 153 -4.86 2.71 -11.24
CA MET A 153 -5.83 1.68 -10.92
C MET A 153 -5.69 1.26 -9.45
N ARG A 154 -6.80 1.30 -8.72
CA ARG A 154 -6.93 0.72 -7.38
C ARG A 154 -7.81 -0.51 -7.45
N LEU A 155 -7.37 -1.54 -6.74
CA LEU A 155 -8.11 -2.80 -6.63
C LEU A 155 -8.51 -3.04 -5.19
N SER A 156 -9.69 -3.62 -5.00
CA SER A 156 -10.21 -4.06 -3.69
C SER A 156 -11.08 -5.30 -3.85
N TYR A 157 -11.25 -6.09 -2.79
CA TYR A 157 -12.23 -7.18 -2.86
C TYR A 157 -13.65 -6.60 -2.92
N ARG A 158 -14.49 -7.24 -3.72
CA ARG A 158 -15.91 -6.91 -3.77
C ARG A 158 -16.53 -7.12 -2.37
N ARG A 159 -17.30 -6.12 -1.93
CA ARG A 159 -18.12 -6.19 -0.71
C ARG A 159 -19.52 -6.69 -1.02
#